data_AF-A0A962RQ96-F1
#
_entry.id   AF-A0A962RQ96-F1
#
_cell.length_a   1.000
_cell.length_b   1.000
_cell.length_c   1.000
_cell.angle_alpha   90.00
_cell.angle_beta   90.00
_cell.angle_gamma   90.00
#
_symmetry.space_group_name_H-M   'P 1'
#
loop_
_entity.id
_entity.type
_entity.pdbx_description
1 polymer ?
#
loop_
_entity_poly.entity_id
_entity_poly.type
_entity_poly.pdbx_seq_one_letter_code
_entity_poly.pdbx_strand_id
1 'polypeptide(L)'
;MHIEFAAGDAGFREAWALARIARLVQEYGAVGSAEVQLLDTLLALGDAHIARPEFAELRAAMGDVEDGIEEGAGDGFWRSLFGPSRREVMLSEQRSAALERAERAERSAFEALAETARVARERDEALARLAARDDVPRDKPA
;
A
#
# COMPACT_ATOMS: atom_id res chain seq x y z
N MET A 1 -35.65 8.66 -14.45
CA MET A 1 -34.30 8.08 -14.71
C MET A 1 -34.49 6.61 -15.01
N HIS A 2 -33.85 6.08 -16.06
CA HIS A 2 -33.90 4.66 -16.41
C HIS A 2 -32.48 4.11 -16.31
N ILE A 3 -32.27 3.13 -15.42
CA ILE A 3 -31.00 2.42 -15.28
C ILE A 3 -31.28 0.98 -15.67
N GLU A 4 -30.55 0.50 -16.67
CA GLU A 4 -30.58 -0.89 -17.11
C GLU A 4 -29.32 -1.57 -16.61
N PHE A 5 -29.48 -2.65 -15.85
CA PHE A 5 -28.39 -3.50 -15.42
C PHE A 5 -28.14 -4.58 -16.47
N ALA A 6 -26.89 -5.03 -16.60
CA ALA A 6 -26.57 -6.18 -17.44
C ALA A 6 -27.38 -7.44 -17.04
N ALA A 7 -27.45 -8.44 -17.92
CA ALA A 7 -28.06 -9.72 -17.57
C ALA A 7 -27.09 -10.60 -16.76
N GLY A 8 -27.64 -11.45 -15.88
CA GLY A 8 -26.88 -12.43 -15.10
C GLY A 8 -25.97 -11.81 -14.04
N ASP A 9 -24.90 -12.53 -13.69
CA ASP A 9 -23.97 -12.20 -12.60
C ASP A 9 -23.36 -10.80 -12.71
N ALA A 10 -23.15 -10.31 -13.94
CA ALA A 10 -22.61 -8.97 -14.18
C ALA A 10 -23.58 -7.90 -13.69
N GLY A 11 -24.87 -8.00 -14.03
CA GLY A 11 -25.90 -7.06 -13.59
C GLY A 11 -26.14 -7.11 -12.09
N PHE A 12 -26.08 -8.31 -11.51
CA PHE A 12 -26.12 -8.47 -10.06
C PHE A 12 -24.99 -7.69 -9.36
N ARG A 13 -23.74 -7.83 -9.85
CA ARG A 13 -22.58 -7.12 -9.29
C ARG A 13 -22.69 -5.61 -9.48
N GLU A 14 -23.18 -5.16 -10.62
CA GLU A 14 -23.43 -3.73 -10.92
C GLU A 14 -24.47 -3.15 -9.95
N ALA A 15 -25.61 -3.81 -9.79
CA ALA A 15 -26.67 -3.38 -8.88
C ALA A 15 -26.22 -3.37 -7.42
N TRP A 16 -25.48 -4.40 -7.01
CA TRP A 16 -24.90 -4.50 -5.67
C TRP A 16 -23.86 -3.41 -5.40
N ALA A 17 -22.97 -3.13 -6.35
CA ALA A 17 -22.01 -2.04 -6.23
C ALA A 17 -22.72 -0.69 -6.11
N LEU A 18 -23.73 -0.45 -6.95
CA LEU A 18 -24.50 0.80 -6.94
C LEU A 18 -25.22 1.02 -5.61
N ALA A 19 -25.92 0.00 -5.10
CA ALA A 19 -26.59 0.06 -3.81
C ALA A 19 -25.59 0.35 -2.67
N ARG A 20 -24.42 -0.29 -2.71
CA ARG A 20 -23.35 -0.09 -1.71
C ARG A 20 -22.77 1.33 -1.75
N ILE A 21 -22.51 1.90 -2.94
CA ILE A 21 -22.07 3.29 -3.09
C ILE A 21 -23.13 4.22 -2.50
N ALA A 22 -24.40 4.01 -2.86
CA ALA A 22 -25.49 4.87 -2.40
C ALA A 22 -25.59 4.89 -0.86
N ARG A 23 -25.52 3.73 -0.20
CA ARG A 23 -25.49 3.62 1.27
C ARG A 23 -24.31 4.37 1.88
N LEU A 24 -23.10 4.14 1.38
CA LEU A 24 -21.89 4.77 1.94
C LEU A 24 -21.90 6.29 1.78
N VAL A 25 -22.39 6.80 0.64
CA VAL A 25 -22.50 8.24 0.40
C VAL A 25 -23.56 8.87 1.31
N GLN A 26 -24.65 8.17 1.61
CA GLN A 26 -25.63 8.65 2.59
C GLN A 26 -25.10 8.63 4.02
N GLU A 27 -24.32 7.61 4.39
CA GLU A 27 -23.79 7.44 5.75
C GLU A 27 -22.64 8.40 6.07
N TYR A 28 -21.73 8.64 5.11
CA TYR A 28 -20.49 9.40 5.33
C TYR A 28 -20.40 10.72 4.53
N GLY A 29 -21.32 10.98 3.61
CA GLY A 29 -21.31 12.17 2.77
C GLY A 29 -22.09 13.34 3.37
N ALA A 30 -21.59 14.57 3.19
CA ALA A 30 -22.39 15.78 3.37
C ALA A 30 -23.24 15.99 2.12
N VAL A 31 -24.45 15.43 2.12
CA VAL A 31 -25.33 15.37 0.95
C VAL A 31 -26.52 16.33 1.12
N GLY A 32 -26.84 17.11 0.09
CA GLY A 32 -28.02 17.97 0.06
C GLY A 32 -29.33 17.18 -0.11
N SER A 33 -30.48 17.84 0.10
CA SER A 33 -31.79 17.15 0.10
C SER A 33 -32.20 16.56 -1.25
N ALA A 34 -31.76 17.14 -2.36
CA ALA A 34 -32.03 16.62 -3.70
C ALA A 34 -31.17 15.40 -4.02
N GLU A 35 -29.92 15.42 -3.56
CA GLU A 35 -28.97 14.34 -3.72
C GLU A 35 -29.33 13.13 -2.84
N VAL A 36 -29.90 13.35 -1.65
CA VAL A 36 -30.46 12.27 -0.82
C VAL A 36 -31.57 11.51 -1.57
N GLN A 37 -32.51 12.21 -2.20
CA GLN A 37 -33.59 11.57 -2.97
C GLN A 37 -33.07 10.78 -4.17
N LEU A 38 -32.02 11.28 -4.83
CA LEU A 38 -31.35 10.56 -5.90
C LEU A 38 -30.70 9.27 -5.36
N LEU A 39 -29.99 9.35 -4.24
CA LEU A 39 -29.34 8.19 -3.62
C LEU A 39 -30.37 7.16 -3.15
N ASP A 40 -31.50 7.58 -2.58
CA ASP A 40 -32.61 6.69 -2.20
C ASP A 40 -33.17 5.95 -3.42
N THR A 41 -33.31 6.67 -4.54
CA THR A 41 -33.79 6.07 -5.79
C THR A 41 -32.80 5.05 -6.33
N LEU A 42 -31.49 5.36 -6.31
CA LEU A 42 -30.43 4.44 -6.75
C LEU A 42 -30.37 3.20 -5.85
N LEU A 43 -30.50 3.40 -4.54
CA LEU A 43 -30.52 2.33 -3.57
C LEU A 43 -31.70 1.39 -3.80
N ALA A 44 -32.91 1.95 -3.95
CA ALA A 44 -34.12 1.17 -4.21
C ALA A 44 -34.03 0.39 -5.53
N LEU A 45 -33.45 0.98 -6.59
CA LEU A 45 -33.24 0.30 -7.87
C LEU A 45 -32.24 -0.85 -7.76
N GLY A 46 -31.14 -0.64 -7.05
CA GLY A 46 -30.15 -1.69 -6.79
C GLY A 46 -30.75 -2.84 -5.97
N ASP A 47 -31.39 -2.52 -4.85
CA ASP A 47 -32.00 -3.51 -3.96
C ASP A 47 -33.12 -4.29 -4.68
N ALA A 48 -33.95 -3.63 -5.50
CA ALA A 48 -34.97 -4.31 -6.30
C ALA A 48 -34.37 -5.28 -7.33
N HIS A 49 -33.24 -4.94 -7.95
CA HIS A 49 -32.57 -5.82 -8.90
C HIS A 49 -31.90 -7.02 -8.21
N ILE A 50 -31.22 -6.80 -7.09
CA ILE A 50 -30.58 -7.84 -6.25
C ILE A 50 -31.62 -8.78 -5.63
N ALA A 51 -32.81 -8.26 -5.30
CA ALA A 51 -33.90 -9.01 -4.69
C ALA A 51 -34.52 -10.07 -5.61
N ARG A 52 -34.23 -10.06 -6.92
CA ARG A 52 -34.75 -11.03 -7.87
C ARG A 52 -34.40 -12.47 -7.46
N PRO A 53 -35.32 -13.43 -7.66
CA PRO A 53 -35.14 -14.81 -7.21
C PRO A 53 -33.99 -15.52 -7.93
N GLU A 54 -33.69 -15.13 -9.17
CA GLU A 54 -32.56 -15.64 -9.96
C GLU A 54 -31.19 -15.39 -9.32
N PHE A 55 -31.10 -14.43 -8.38
CA PHE A 55 -29.86 -14.08 -7.69
C PHE A 55 -29.81 -14.56 -6.23
N ALA A 56 -30.69 -15.45 -5.81
CA ALA A 56 -30.73 -15.92 -4.41
C ALA A 56 -29.40 -16.56 -3.97
N GLU A 57 -28.78 -17.36 -4.84
CA GLU A 57 -27.49 -18.01 -4.56
C GLU A 57 -26.34 -16.99 -4.50
N LEU A 58 -26.31 -16.03 -5.43
CA LEU A 58 -25.30 -14.96 -5.43
C LEU A 58 -25.44 -14.05 -4.20
N ARG A 59 -26.67 -13.78 -3.76
CA ARG A 59 -26.95 -13.01 -2.54
C ARG A 59 -26.48 -13.74 -1.29
N ALA A 60 -26.73 -15.05 -1.20
CA ALA A 60 -26.25 -15.87 -0.10
C ALA A 60 -24.71 -15.89 -0.05
N ALA A 61 -24.05 -16.01 -1.21
CA ALA A 61 -22.58 -15.96 -1.29
C ALA A 61 -21.98 -14.59 -0.91
N MET A 62 -22.72 -13.49 -1.10
CA MET A 62 -22.27 -12.13 -0.80
C MET A 62 -22.68 -11.64 0.59
N GLY A 63 -23.72 -12.21 1.20
CA GLY A 63 -24.15 -11.87 2.56
C GLY A 63 -23.08 -12.14 3.61
N ASP A 64 -22.25 -13.17 3.40
CA ASP A 64 -21.07 -13.45 4.23
C ASP A 64 -19.97 -12.37 4.10
N VAL A 65 -20.01 -11.53 3.05
CA VAL A 65 -19.05 -10.44 2.80
C VAL A 65 -19.52 -9.12 3.43
N GLU A 66 -20.80 -9.00 3.83
CA GLU A 66 -21.37 -7.78 4.42
C GLU A 66 -21.02 -7.60 5.92
N ASP A 67 -20.82 -8.69 6.68
CA ASP A 67 -20.44 -8.63 8.10
C ASP A 67 -18.92 -8.40 8.33
N GLY A 68 -18.12 -8.55 7.27
CA GLY A 68 -16.69 -8.31 7.30
C GLY A 68 -16.33 -6.98 6.63
N ILE A 69 -16.34 -5.88 7.37
CA ILE A 69 -15.33 -4.83 7.11
C ILE A 69 -13.99 -5.40 7.62
N GLU A 70 -13.53 -6.50 7.02
CA GLU A 70 -12.13 -6.86 7.11
C GLU A 70 -11.40 -5.76 6.34
N GLU A 71 -10.61 -4.96 7.07
CA GLU A 71 -9.62 -4.04 6.53
C GLU A 71 -8.78 -4.76 5.46
N GLY A 72 -9.18 -4.66 4.19
CA GLY A 72 -8.46 -5.26 3.06
C GLY A 72 -9.33 -5.85 1.95
N ALA A 73 -10.54 -6.36 2.24
CA ALA A 73 -11.37 -7.00 1.20
C ALA A 73 -12.12 -5.97 0.32
N GLY A 74 -12.52 -4.83 0.91
CA GLY A 74 -13.13 -3.71 0.18
C GLY A 74 -12.18 -3.05 -0.83
N ASP A 75 -10.89 -2.93 -0.48
CA ASP A 75 -9.89 -2.30 -1.34
C ASP A 75 -9.69 -3.06 -2.65
N GLY A 76 -9.72 -4.39 -2.64
CA GLY A 76 -9.57 -5.20 -3.86
C GLY A 76 -10.70 -4.97 -4.86
N PHE A 77 -11.94 -4.88 -4.37
CA PHE A 77 -13.11 -4.63 -5.21
C PHE A 77 -13.09 -3.21 -5.80
N TRP A 78 -12.89 -2.19 -4.98
CA TRP A 78 -12.79 -0.80 -5.45
C TRP A 78 -11.62 -0.60 -6.41
N ARG A 79 -10.49 -1.24 -6.14
CA ARG A 79 -9.32 -1.20 -7.01
C ARG A 79 -9.55 -1.89 -8.35
N SER A 80 -10.36 -2.95 -8.40
CA SER A 80 -10.74 -3.59 -9.67
C SER A 80 -11.65 -2.70 -10.53
N LEU A 81 -12.49 -1.88 -9.91
CA LEU A 81 -13.45 -1.02 -10.62
C LEU A 81 -12.87 0.35 -11.00
N PHE A 82 -12.12 0.98 -10.09
CA PHE A 82 -11.64 2.36 -10.25
C PHE A 82 -10.12 2.48 -10.37
N GLY A 83 -9.39 1.36 -10.28
CA GLY A 83 -7.94 1.37 -10.21
C GLY A 83 -7.40 1.80 -8.84
N PRO A 84 -6.06 1.90 -8.69
CA PRO A 84 -5.45 2.36 -7.45
C PRO A 84 -5.86 3.80 -7.14
N SER A 85 -6.18 4.09 -5.88
CA SER A 85 -6.55 5.44 -5.47
C SER A 85 -5.35 6.41 -5.59
N ARG A 86 -5.63 7.72 -5.72
CA ARG A 86 -4.56 8.76 -5.69
C ARG A 86 -3.72 8.68 -4.42
N ARG A 87 -4.35 8.30 -3.30
CA ARG A 87 -3.68 8.13 -2.00
C ARG A 87 -2.71 6.94 -2.05
N GLU A 88 -3.11 5.81 -2.63
CA GLU A 88 -2.22 4.65 -2.82
C GLU A 88 -1.03 4.99 -3.71
N VAL A 89 -1.25 5.70 -4.82
CA VAL A 89 -0.14 6.13 -5.70
C VAL A 89 0.84 7.01 -4.95
N MET A 90 0.34 8.01 -4.22
CA MET A 90 1.18 8.89 -3.40
C MET A 90 1.93 8.13 -2.30
N LEU A 91 1.27 7.20 -1.59
CA LEU A 91 1.93 6.38 -0.57
C LEU A 91 2.99 5.46 -1.19
N SER A 92 2.75 4.92 -2.37
CA SER A 92 3.70 4.12 -3.13
C SER A 92 4.94 4.96 -3.50
N GLU A 93 4.76 6.18 -4.00
CA GLU A 93 5.87 7.10 -4.30
C GLU A 93 6.68 7.46 -3.05
N GLN A 94 6.00 7.77 -1.95
CA GLN A 94 6.64 8.07 -0.66
C GLN A 94 7.46 6.89 -0.15
N ARG A 95 6.91 5.67 -0.26
CA ARG A 95 7.60 4.43 0.13
C ARG A 95 8.84 4.20 -0.74
N SER A 96 8.72 4.34 -2.05
CA SER A 96 9.85 4.20 -2.97
C SER A 96 10.95 5.23 -2.66
N ALA A 97 10.59 6.49 -2.45
CA ALA A 97 11.54 7.53 -2.09
C ALA A 97 12.20 7.29 -0.71
N ALA A 98 11.46 6.72 0.25
CA ALA A 98 12.02 6.33 1.55
C ALA A 98 13.02 5.17 1.43
N LEU A 99 12.69 4.14 0.64
CA LEU A 99 13.57 3.01 0.37
C LEU A 99 14.85 3.46 -0.34
N GLU A 100 14.76 4.33 -1.34
CA GLU A 100 15.93 4.82 -2.06
C GLU A 100 16.86 5.64 -1.15
N ARG A 101 16.30 6.44 -0.22
CA ARG A 101 17.11 7.13 0.80
C ARG A 101 17.78 6.14 1.75
N ALA A 102 17.07 5.10 2.17
CA ALA A 102 17.64 4.06 3.02
C ALA A 102 18.78 3.32 2.32
N GLU A 103 18.61 2.92 1.07
CA GLU A 103 19.64 2.24 0.28
C GLU A 103 20.89 3.11 0.09
N ARG A 104 20.72 4.41 -0.20
CA ARG A 104 21.85 5.35 -0.29
C ARG A 104 22.58 5.51 1.04
N ALA A 105 21.85 5.59 2.15
CA ALA A 105 22.44 5.68 3.48
C ALA A 105 23.21 4.39 3.84
N GLU A 106 22.64 3.23 3.52
CA GLU A 106 23.27 1.92 3.74
C GLU A 106 24.58 1.80 2.95
N ARG A 107 24.57 2.14 1.66
CA ARG A 107 25.78 2.12 0.83
C ARG A 107 26.87 3.04 1.38
N SER A 108 26.51 4.26 1.76
CA SER A 108 27.46 5.21 2.36
C SER A 108 28.02 4.71 3.70
N ALA A 109 27.19 4.05 4.52
CA ALA A 109 27.64 3.46 5.77
C ALA A 109 28.64 2.32 5.54
N PHE A 110 28.39 1.44 4.56
CA PHE A 110 29.32 0.37 4.20
C PHE A 110 30.63 0.90 3.62
N GLU A 111 30.60 1.93 2.78
CA GLU A 111 31.81 2.59 2.28
C GLU A 111 32.63 3.20 3.41
N ALA A 112 31.99 3.89 4.37
CA ALA A 112 32.67 4.43 5.54
C ALA A 112 33.30 3.32 6.41
N LEU A 113 32.59 2.20 6.60
CA LEU A 113 33.13 1.04 7.33
C LEU A 113 34.33 0.42 6.60
N ALA A 114 34.28 0.29 5.27
CA ALA A 114 35.41 -0.21 4.50
C ALA A 114 36.63 0.71 4.61
N GLU A 115 36.42 2.03 4.54
CA GLU A 115 37.50 3.01 4.66
C GLU A 115 38.11 3.01 6.06
N THR A 116 37.30 2.97 7.12
CA THR A 116 37.81 2.87 8.49
C THR A 116 38.61 1.58 8.72
N ALA A 117 38.19 0.45 8.14
CA ALA A 117 38.93 -0.80 8.20
C ALA A 117 40.28 -0.71 7.45
N ARG A 118 40.32 -0.02 6.31
CA ARG A 118 41.56 0.24 5.55
C ARG A 118 42.54 1.08 6.38
N VAL A 119 42.07 2.21 6.91
CA VAL A 119 42.87 3.10 7.75
C VAL A 119 43.40 2.39 9.00
N ALA A 120 42.59 1.52 9.63
CA ALA A 120 43.03 0.73 10.77
C ALA A 120 44.20 -0.21 10.42
N ARG A 121 44.13 -0.89 9.27
CA ARG A 121 45.24 -1.75 8.79
C ARG A 121 46.49 -0.93 8.50
N GLU A 122 46.36 0.19 7.81
CA GLU A 122 47.50 1.08 7.52
C GLU A 122 48.17 1.61 8.78
N ARG A 123 47.37 1.94 9.81
CA ARG A 123 47.87 2.32 11.14
C ARG A 123 48.64 1.18 11.79
N ASP A 124 48.08 -0.03 11.80
CA ASP A 124 48.69 -1.19 12.44
C ASP A 124 50.02 -1.56 11.76
N GLU A 125 50.08 -1.49 10.42
CA GLU A 125 51.32 -1.66 9.67
C GLU A 125 52.35 -0.57 9.98
N ALA A 126 51.93 0.70 10.10
CA ALA A 126 52.83 1.80 10.45
C ALA A 126 53.40 1.64 11.86
N LEU A 127 52.58 1.23 12.83
CA LEU A 127 53.02 0.93 14.19
C LEU A 127 54.01 -0.24 14.23
N ALA A 128 53.75 -1.31 13.47
CA ALA A 128 54.68 -2.43 13.35
C ALA A 128 56.03 -2.00 12.75
N ARG A 129 56.03 -1.13 11.73
CA ARG A 129 57.27 -0.57 11.15
C ARG A 129 58.06 0.30 12.13
N LEU A 130 57.38 1.08 12.97
CA LEU A 130 58.03 1.91 14.00
C LEU A 130 58.65 1.03 15.09
N ALA A 131 57.90 0.06 15.61
CA ALA A 131 58.41 -0.89 16.61
C ALA A 131 59.65 -1.64 16.09
N ALA A 132 59.61 -2.12 14.83
CA ALA A 132 60.75 -2.81 14.22
C ALA A 132 61.99 -1.91 14.03
N ARG A 133 61.83 -0.58 13.92
CA ARG A 133 62.95 0.37 13.84
C ARG A 133 63.54 0.71 15.21
N ASP A 134 62.70 0.77 16.23
CA ASP A 134 63.14 1.04 17.60
C ASP A 134 63.83 -0.18 18.26
N ASP A 135 63.55 -1.39 17.77
CA ASP A 135 64.19 -2.64 18.21
C ASP A 135 65.55 -2.92 17.52
N VAL A 136 66.01 -2.05 16.61
CA VAL A 136 67.34 -2.18 16.01
C VAL A 136 68.38 -1.77 17.06
N PRO A 137 69.28 -2.68 17.50
CA PRO A 137 70.30 -2.32 18.47
C PRO A 137 71.19 -1.24 17.86
N ARG A 138 71.26 -0.09 18.53
CA ARG A 138 72.25 0.94 18.21
C ARG A 138 73.62 0.34 18.48
N ASP A 139 74.25 -0.20 17.43
CA ASP A 139 75.64 -0.59 17.45
C ASP A 139 76.45 0.62 17.96
N LYS A 140 77.02 0.46 19.15
CA LYS A 140 77.91 1.46 19.72
C LYS A 140 79.15 1.50 18.84
N PRO A 141 79.54 2.66 18.28
CA PRO A 141 80.83 2.76 17.62
C PRO A 141 81.93 2.51 18.67
N ALA A 142 82.78 1.52 18.39
CA ALA A 142 84.02 1.26 19.11
C ALA A 142 85.11 2.24 18.68
#